data_AF-A0A9D3W205-F1
#
_entry.id   AF-A0A9D3W205-F1
#
_cell.length_a   1.000
_cell.length_b   1.000
_cell.length_c   1.000
_cell.angle_alpha   90.00
_cell.angle_beta   90.00
_cell.angle_gamma   90.00
#
_symmetry.space_group_name_H-M   'P 1'
#
loop_
_entity.id
_entity.type
_entity.pdbx_description
1 polymer ?
#
loop_
_entity_poly.entity_id
_entity_poly.type
_entity_poly.pdbx_seq_one_letter_code
_entity_poly.pdbx_strand_id
1 'polypeptide(L)'
;MVGKVTKLDFNTDSKARGSYARIAVYVNLGRLLISKILINGNPRRVEYENLPMVCFKCGRYGHTKKNCLIGLISSKSKGKEELTEQISSLFMAAND
;
A
#
# COMPACT_ATOMS: atom_id res chain seq x y z
N MET A 1 14.27 -5.00 -2.61
CA MET A 1 14.68 -4.44 -3.92
C MET A 1 13.45 -3.81 -4.57
N VAL A 2 13.54 -2.55 -5.04
CA VAL A 2 12.38 -1.77 -5.58
C VAL A 2 11.96 -2.25 -6.97
N GLY A 3 12.93 -2.65 -7.80
CA GLY A 3 12.69 -3.02 -9.18
C GLY A 3 13.98 -3.16 -9.99
N LYS A 4 13.85 -3.55 -11.26
CA LYS A 4 14.96 -3.50 -12.22
C LYS A 4 15.14 -2.04 -12.66
N VAL A 5 16.35 -1.50 -12.51
CA VAL A 5 16.68 -0.14 -12.96
C VAL A 5 16.69 -0.10 -14.49
N THR A 6 16.04 0.91 -15.07
CA THR A 6 16.02 1.13 -16.52
C THR A 6 16.69 2.44 -16.93
N LYS A 7 16.68 3.45 -16.06
CA LYS A 7 17.32 4.74 -16.32
C LYS A 7 17.73 5.39 -15.00
N LEU A 8 18.89 6.03 -15.00
CA LEU A 8 19.37 6.87 -13.92
C LEU A 8 19.38 8.32 -14.44
N ASP A 9 18.72 9.21 -13.72
CA ASP A 9 18.77 10.64 -14.00
C ASP A 9 19.92 11.25 -13.19
N PHE A 10 20.90 11.77 -13.90
CA PHE A 10 22.07 12.43 -13.32
C PHE A 10 21.92 13.95 -13.27
N ASN A 11 20.74 14.49 -13.63
CA ASN A 11 20.52 15.93 -13.63
C ASN A 11 20.53 16.46 -12.20
N THR A 12 21.73 16.79 -11.74
CA THR A 12 22.02 17.31 -10.42
C THR A 12 21.95 18.82 -10.55
N ASP A 13 20.76 19.40 -10.41
CA ASP A 13 20.64 20.87 -10.45
C ASP A 13 21.38 21.45 -9.23
N SER A 14 22.54 22.02 -9.50
CA SER A 14 23.64 22.27 -8.55
C SER A 14 23.38 23.42 -7.58
N LYS A 15 22.12 23.83 -7.39
CA LYS A 15 21.76 25.00 -6.57
C LYS A 15 20.61 24.79 -5.59
N ALA A 16 19.97 23.62 -5.55
CA ALA A 16 18.94 23.33 -4.55
C ALA A 16 19.54 22.62 -3.33
N ARG A 17 19.26 23.14 -2.13
CA ARG A 17 19.59 22.51 -0.85
C ARG A 17 18.97 21.10 -0.79
N GLY A 18 19.77 20.06 -1.01
CA GLY A 18 19.35 18.65 -0.99
C GLY A 18 19.32 18.00 -2.37
N SER A 19 20.41 17.33 -2.75
CA SER A 19 20.47 16.51 -3.96
C SER A 19 19.58 15.27 -3.80
N TYR A 20 18.59 15.11 -4.68
CA TYR A 20 17.82 13.86 -4.81
C TYR A 20 18.17 13.19 -6.14
N ALA A 21 18.35 11.88 -6.13
CA ALA A 21 18.56 11.09 -7.35
C ALA A 21 17.20 10.62 -7.88
N ARG A 22 16.94 10.80 -9.18
CA ARG A 22 15.74 10.22 -9.82
C ARG A 22 16.16 8.97 -10.58
N ILE A 23 15.44 7.88 -10.33
CA ILE A 23 15.72 6.57 -10.94
C ILE A 23 14.43 6.04 -11.53
N ALA A 24 14.46 5.65 -12.80
CA ALA A 24 13.37 4.91 -13.41
C ALA A 24 13.60 3.41 -13.18
N VAL A 25 12.59 2.74 -12.62
CA VAL A 25 12.62 1.30 -12.30
C VAL A 25 11.34 0.62 -12.76
N TYR A 26 11.43 -0.65 -13.13
CA TYR A 26 10.26 -1.51 -13.29
C TYR A 26 9.73 -1.92 -11.93
N VAL A 27 8.49 -1.53 -11.62
CA VAL A 27 7.83 -1.85 -10.35
C VAL A 27 6.66 -2.82 -10.58
N ASN A 28 6.50 -3.78 -9.68
CA ASN A 28 5.34 -4.67 -9.68
C ASN A 28 4.19 -4.01 -8.88
N LEU A 29 3.19 -3.52 -9.60
CA LEU A 29 2.03 -2.82 -9.02
C LEU A 29 1.03 -3.74 -8.29
N GLY A 30 1.14 -5.06 -8.47
CA GLY A 30 0.38 -6.04 -7.69
C GLY A 30 0.93 -6.26 -6.28
N ARG A 31 2.11 -5.72 -5.97
CA ARG A 31 2.75 -5.78 -4.64
C ARG A 31 2.72 -4.40 -3.97
N LEU A 32 3.05 -4.39 -2.68
CA LEU A 32 3.22 -3.16 -1.92
C LEU A 32 4.39 -2.34 -2.48
N LEU A 33 4.16 -1.05 -2.68
CA LEU A 33 5.25 -0.15 -3.04
C LEU A 33 6.19 0.08 -1.86
N ILE A 34 7.49 0.07 -2.15
CA ILE A 34 8.54 0.29 -1.15
C ILE A 34 8.66 1.78 -0.86
N SER A 35 8.43 2.20 0.38
CA SER A 35 8.47 3.62 0.77
C SER A 35 9.84 4.08 1.28
N LYS A 36 10.76 3.16 1.59
CA LYS A 36 12.11 3.44 2.08
C LYS A 36 13.13 2.46 1.52
N ILE A 37 14.32 2.96 1.21
CA ILE A 37 15.49 2.17 0.81
C ILE A 37 16.69 2.54 1.66
N LEU A 38 17.67 1.65 1.73
CA LEU A 38 18.96 1.94 2.35
C LEU A 38 19.94 2.43 1.29
N ILE A 39 20.53 3.60 1.51
CA ILE A 39 21.64 4.12 0.72
C ILE A 39 22.80 4.34 1.69
N ASN A 40 23.91 3.63 1.49
CA ASN A 40 25.08 3.66 2.38
C ASN A 40 24.68 3.47 3.85
N GLY A 41 23.84 2.47 4.14
CA GLY A 41 23.33 2.16 5.48
C GLY A 41 22.27 3.12 6.03
N ASN A 42 22.00 4.23 5.36
CA ASN A 42 21.05 5.23 5.81
C ASN A 42 19.68 5.08 5.13
N PRO A 43 18.56 5.05 5.89
CA PRO A 43 17.23 4.97 5.30
C PRO A 43 16.88 6.29 4.59
N ARG A 44 16.58 6.19 3.30
CA ARG A 44 16.08 7.28 2.45
C ARG A 44 14.65 6.99 2.05
N ARG A 45 13.81 8.03 2.03
CA ARG A 45 12.42 7.92 1.56
C ARG A 45 12.41 7.81 0.04
N VAL A 46 11.48 7.02 -0.48
CA VAL A 46 11.22 6.89 -1.92
C VAL A 46 9.93 7.64 -2.22
N GLU A 47 9.99 8.50 -3.21
CA GLU A 47 8.82 9.15 -3.79
C GLU A 47 8.59 8.59 -5.18
N TYR A 48 7.33 8.27 -5.45
CA TYR A 48 6.91 7.73 -6.73
C TYR A 48 6.19 8.80 -7.51
N GLU A 49 6.75 9.18 -8.65
CA GLU A 49 6.11 10.17 -9.54
C GLU A 49 5.03 9.51 -10.40
N ASN A 50 3.99 10.27 -10.75
CA ASN A 50 2.95 9.87 -11.70
C ASN A 50 2.18 8.57 -11.36
N LEU A 51 1.97 8.28 -10.06
CA LEU A 51 1.15 7.16 -9.58
C LEU A 51 -0.13 7.65 -8.85
N PRO A 52 -1.11 8.24 -9.58
CA PRO A 52 -2.29 8.86 -8.96
C PRO A 52 -3.25 7.87 -8.28
N MET A 53 -3.22 6.59 -8.65
CA MET A 53 -4.11 5.54 -8.14
C MET A 53 -3.49 4.69 -7.03
N VAL A 54 -2.45 5.19 -6.35
CA VAL A 54 -1.88 4.52 -5.18
C VAL A 54 -2.80 4.69 -3.98
N CYS A 55 -3.10 3.58 -3.30
CA CYS A 55 -3.84 3.59 -2.05
C CYS A 55 -2.88 3.78 -0.87
N PHE A 56 -2.85 4.98 -0.27
CA PHE A 56 -2.01 5.26 0.91
C PHE A 56 -2.42 4.50 2.18
N LYS A 57 -3.55 3.79 2.18
CA LYS A 57 -3.95 2.92 3.31
C LYS A 57 -3.28 1.54 3.24
N CYS A 58 -3.20 0.96 2.05
CA CYS A 58 -2.68 -0.40 1.89
C CYS A 58 -1.44 -0.50 0.99
N GLY A 59 -0.91 0.60 0.47
CA GLY A 59 0.32 0.65 -0.33
C GLY A 59 0.24 -0.02 -1.71
N ARG A 60 -0.96 -0.36 -2.20
CA ARG A 60 -1.18 -0.98 -3.51
C ARG A 60 -1.71 0.02 -4.53
N TYR A 61 -1.38 -0.20 -5.80
CA TYR A 61 -1.89 0.59 -6.91
C TYR A 61 -3.24 0.06 -7.42
N GLY A 62 -3.99 0.92 -8.10
CA GLY A 62 -5.22 0.56 -8.82
C GLY A 62 -6.52 0.93 -8.09
N HIS A 63 -6.44 1.50 -6.89
CA HIS A 63 -7.61 1.98 -6.17
C HIS A 63 -7.26 3.12 -5.21
N THR A 64 -8.26 3.94 -4.89
CA THR A 64 -8.13 5.00 -3.90
C THR A 64 -8.36 4.48 -2.49
N LYS A 65 -8.01 5.27 -1.47
CA LYS A 65 -8.31 4.96 -0.06
C LYS A 65 -9.80 4.67 0.18
N LYS A 66 -10.70 5.37 -0.53
CA LYS A 66 -12.16 5.20 -0.42
C LYS A 66 -12.61 3.79 -0.86
N ASN A 67 -11.92 3.21 -1.85
CA ASN A 67 -12.27 1.93 -2.44
C ASN A 67 -11.38 0.79 -1.91
N CYS A 68 -10.72 0.98 -0.76
CA CYS A 68 -9.77 0.01 -0.22
C CYS A 68 -10.47 -1.08 0.59
N LEU A 69 -10.57 -2.29 0.03
CA LEU A 69 -11.21 -3.45 0.67
C LEU A 69 -10.52 -3.87 1.98
N ILE A 70 -9.18 -3.88 2.03
CA ILE A 70 -8.42 -4.13 3.28
C ILE A 70 -8.84 -3.13 4.35
N GLY A 71 -9.07 -1.89 3.93
CA GLY A 71 -9.50 -0.85 4.83
C GLY A 71 -10.93 -0.98 5.35
N LEU A 72 -11.81 -1.59 4.57
CA LEU A 72 -13.20 -1.85 4.94
C LEU A 72 -13.33 -3.05 5.88
N ILE A 73 -12.44 -4.05 5.74
CA ILE A 73 -12.39 -5.23 6.62
C ILE A 73 -11.99 -4.80 8.05
N SER A 74 -11.01 -3.89 8.18
CA SER A 74 -10.59 -3.33 9.48
C SER A 74 -11.68 -2.51 10.19
N SER A 75 -12.73 -2.07 9.50
CA SER A 75 -13.87 -1.34 10.09
C SER A 75 -15.13 -2.18 10.28
N LYS A 76 -15.14 -3.45 9.82
CA LYS A 76 -16.33 -4.32 9.86
C LYS A 76 -16.32 -5.37 10.97
N SER A 77 -15.32 -5.37 11.84
CA SER A 77 -15.20 -6.33 12.96
C SER A 77 -16.12 -6.04 14.16
N LYS A 78 -17.20 -5.26 14.00
CA LYS A 78 -18.17 -5.02 15.08
C LYS A 78 -19.57 -5.61 14.86
N GLY A 79 -19.82 -6.35 13.77
CA GLY A 79 -21.19 -6.80 13.47
C GLY A 79 -21.32 -8.13 12.74
N LYS A 80 -20.29 -8.97 12.73
CA LYS A 80 -20.37 -10.31 12.12
C LYS A 80 -20.51 -11.45 13.12
N GLU A 81 -20.03 -11.30 14.36
CA GLU A 81 -20.17 -12.33 15.40
C GLU A 81 -21.60 -12.50 15.90
N GLU A 82 -22.36 -11.40 16.01
CA GLU A 82 -23.71 -11.43 16.59
C GLU A 82 -24.75 -12.13 15.69
N LEU A 83 -24.63 -11.99 14.36
CA LEU A 83 -25.51 -12.70 13.43
C LEU A 83 -25.22 -14.20 13.38
N THR A 84 -23.94 -14.60 13.53
CA THR A 84 -23.57 -16.01 13.54
C THR A 84 -24.01 -16.73 14.81
N GLU A 85 -23.98 -16.05 15.98
CA GLU A 85 -24.52 -16.62 17.21
C GLU A 85 -26.04 -16.73 17.19
N GLN A 86 -26.74 -15.71 16.66
CA GLN A 86 -28.20 -15.76 16.53
C GLN A 86 -28.66 -16.86 15.56
N ILE A 87 -27.95 -17.07 14.44
CA ILE A 87 -28.25 -18.16 13.50
C ILE A 87 -27.96 -19.52 14.13
N SER A 88 -26.85 -19.66 14.87
CA SER A 88 -26.53 -20.90 15.57
C SER A 88 -27.56 -21.23 16.66
N SER A 89 -28.02 -20.23 17.42
CA SER A 89 -29.04 -20.40 18.45
C SER A 89 -30.40 -20.77 17.85
N LEU A 90 -30.82 -20.11 16.77
CA LEU A 90 -32.07 -20.43 16.08
C LEU A 90 -32.07 -21.83 15.45
N PHE A 91 -30.93 -22.29 14.94
CA PHE A 91 -30.79 -23.63 14.38
C PHE A 91 -30.89 -24.73 15.45
N MET A 92 -30.42 -24.47 16.68
CA MET A 92 -30.59 -25.41 17.80
C MET A 92 -32.04 -25.43 18.29
N ALA A 93 -32.67 -24.26 18.42
CA ALA A 93 -34.07 -24.16 18.87
C ALA A 93 -35.11 -24.73 17.88
N ALA A 94 -34.74 -24.91 16.60
CA ALA A 94 -35.62 -25.47 15.58
C ALA A 94 -35.50 -26.99 15.41
N ASN A 95 -34.58 -27.64 16.14
CA ASN A 95 -34.32 -29.08 16.05
C ASN A 95 -34.64 -29.83 17.37
N ASP A 96 -35.34 -29.18 18.30
CA ASP A 96 -35.97 -29.80 19.48
C ASP A 96 -37.47 -30.05 19.25
#